data_AF-A0A6B2G4F5-F1
#
_entry.id   AF-A0A6B2G4F5-F1
#
_cell.length_a   1.000
_cell.length_b   1.000
_cell.length_c   1.000
_cell.angle_alpha   90.00
_cell.angle_beta   90.00
_cell.angle_gamma   90.00
#
_symmetry.space_group_name_H-M   'P 1'
#
loop_
_entity.id
_entity.type
_entity.pdbx_description
1 polymer ?
#
loop_
_entity_poly.entity_id
_entity_poly.type
_entity_poly.pdbx_seq_one_letter_code
_entity_poly.pdbx_strand_id
1 'polypeptide(L)'
;MFRTNFKHFTRFNSTQTSNFYDIVVVGDGLVGNAFVSSLSYFNLLKSLSCLVVGKAKKLSSLDGFDFCKTKNRTFTISQSSKSFLEKIGVWNKVASLSCLPVHFMNIWDSFGGKLQFADKLTPLCYIVDEHVLSHHLDDKSGFTNITH
;
A
#
# COMPACT_ATOMS: atom_id res chain seq x y z
N MET A 1 26.60 18.05 23.72
CA MET A 1 26.78 17.10 22.60
C MET A 1 25.50 17.15 21.76
N PHE A 2 25.60 17.80 20.60
CA PHE A 2 24.62 18.07 19.52
C PHE A 2 23.11 18.23 19.87
N ARG A 3 22.70 19.48 20.13
CA ARG A 3 21.31 19.95 19.92
C ARG A 3 21.17 20.39 18.46
N THR A 4 20.34 19.72 17.67
CA THR A 4 19.95 20.20 16.34
C THR A 4 18.80 21.21 16.48
N ASN A 5 19.09 22.48 16.18
CA ASN A 5 18.11 23.55 16.14
C ASN A 5 17.21 23.38 14.90
N PHE A 6 15.95 23.01 15.09
CA PHE A 6 14.91 23.21 14.08
C PHE A 6 14.72 24.72 13.89
N LYS A 7 15.15 25.26 12.75
CA LYS A 7 14.92 26.66 12.41
C LYS A 7 13.42 26.88 12.20
N HIS A 8 12.88 27.80 12.99
CA HIS A 8 11.52 28.32 12.86
C HIS A 8 11.32 28.86 11.44
N PHE A 9 10.45 28.24 10.64
CA PHE A 9 9.98 28.85 9.40
C PHE A 9 9.03 29.99 9.75
N THR A 10 9.45 31.22 9.49
CA THR A 10 8.61 32.41 9.57
C THR A 10 7.59 32.39 8.43
N ARG A 11 6.30 32.46 8.80
CA ARG A 11 5.15 32.52 7.89
C ARG A 11 5.20 33.83 7.09
N PHE A 12 5.34 33.75 5.77
CA PHE A 12 5.06 34.87 4.88
C PHE A 12 3.55 34.97 4.67
N ASN A 13 2.94 36.11 5.01
CA ASN A 13 1.56 36.43 4.67
C ASN A 13 1.52 36.91 3.21
N SER A 14 1.14 36.03 2.28
CA SER A 14 0.67 36.42 0.95
C SER A 14 -0.79 36.01 0.81
N THR A 15 -1.65 36.95 0.44
CA THR A 15 -3.07 36.73 0.11
C THR A 15 -3.20 36.15 -1.30
N GLN A 16 -2.58 35.00 -1.53
CA GLN A 16 -2.94 34.06 -2.59
C GLN A 16 -3.23 32.74 -1.89
N THR A 17 -4.46 32.24 -1.97
CA THR A 17 -4.86 30.92 -1.47
C THR A 17 -4.23 29.83 -2.35
N SER A 18 -2.91 29.73 -2.28
CA SER A 18 -2.17 28.59 -2.80
C SER A 18 -2.25 27.53 -1.70
N ASN A 19 -3.03 26.49 -1.95
CA ASN A 19 -3.06 25.31 -1.09
C ASN A 19 -1.69 24.63 -1.22
N PHE A 20 -0.76 25.00 -0.35
CA PHE A 20 0.51 24.30 -0.22
C PHE A 20 0.25 22.96 0.46
N TYR A 21 0.82 21.91 -0.12
CA TYR A 21 0.84 20.57 0.46
C TYR A 21 2.26 20.24 0.91
N ASP A 22 2.40 19.56 2.04
CA ASP A 22 3.69 19.07 2.50
C ASP A 22 4.23 17.96 1.59
N ILE A 23 3.32 17.17 1.01
CA ILE A 23 3.62 16.03 0.14
C ILE A 23 2.72 16.05 -1.10
N VAL A 24 3.30 15.80 -2.27
CA VAL A 24 2.55 15.55 -3.51
C VAL A 24 2.91 14.16 -4.03
N VAL A 25 1.91 13.30 -4.16
CA VAL A 25 2.02 11.94 -4.69
C VAL A 25 1.45 11.93 -6.10
N VAL A 26 2.31 11.72 -7.10
CA VAL A 26 1.87 11.57 -8.49
C VAL A 26 1.72 10.09 -8.80
N GLY A 27 0.48 9.63 -8.90
CA GLY A 27 0.08 8.25 -9.15
C GLY A 27 -0.73 7.64 -8.00
N ASP A 28 -2.00 7.33 -8.28
CA ASP A 28 -2.97 6.68 -7.38
C ASP A 28 -3.01 5.15 -7.57
N GLY A 29 -1.89 4.57 -7.99
CA GLY A 29 -1.74 3.12 -8.09
C GLY A 29 -1.47 2.46 -6.73
N LEU A 30 -1.22 1.15 -6.76
CA LEU A 30 -0.95 0.33 -5.58
C LEU A 30 0.07 0.97 -4.62
N VAL A 31 1.21 1.41 -5.15
CA VAL A 31 2.32 1.97 -4.34
C VAL A 31 1.96 3.35 -3.79
N GLY A 32 1.33 4.20 -4.60
CA GLY A 32 0.91 5.54 -4.17
C GLY A 32 -0.12 5.47 -3.05
N ASN A 33 -1.14 4.63 -3.22
CA ASN A 33 -2.16 4.40 -2.20
C ASN A 33 -1.59 3.73 -0.93
N ALA A 34 -0.60 2.85 -1.07
CA ALA A 34 0.12 2.28 0.08
C ALA A 34 0.93 3.32 0.86
N PHE A 35 1.61 4.22 0.16
CA PHE A 35 2.33 5.32 0.78
C PHE A 35 1.36 6.27 1.49
N VAL A 36 0.29 6.69 0.81
CA VAL A 36 -0.75 7.57 1.36
C VAL A 36 -1.42 6.94 2.59
N SER A 37 -1.75 5.66 2.55
CA SER A 37 -2.27 4.91 3.71
C SER A 37 -1.31 4.94 4.89
N SER A 38 0.00 4.88 4.64
CA SER A 38 1.01 4.93 5.69
C SER A 38 1.09 6.31 6.38
N LEU A 39 0.92 7.40 5.63
CA LEU A 39 0.93 8.77 6.18
C LEU A 39 -0.17 8.94 7.24
N SER A 40 -1.33 8.38 6.96
CA SER A 40 -2.48 8.50 7.86
C SER A 40 -2.44 7.54 9.04
N TYR A 41 -1.79 6.39 8.87
CA TYR A 41 -1.66 5.40 9.94
C TYR A 41 -0.72 5.90 11.04
N PHE A 42 0.44 6.44 10.68
CA PHE A 42 1.45 6.85 11.64
C PHE A 42 1.16 8.23 12.22
N ASN A 43 0.97 8.32 13.55
CA ASN A 43 0.65 9.57 14.24
C ASN A 43 1.64 10.72 13.97
N LEU A 44 2.92 10.41 13.75
CA LEU A 44 3.95 11.41 13.43
C LEU A 44 3.70 12.11 12.08
N LEU A 45 3.01 11.46 11.16
CA LEU A 45 2.80 11.91 9.79
C LEU A 45 1.40 12.52 9.56
N LYS A 46 0.49 12.37 10.54
CA LYS A 46 -0.89 12.88 10.46
C LYS A 46 -0.99 14.40 10.31
N SER A 47 0.02 15.15 10.73
CA SER A 47 0.05 16.60 10.56
C SER A 47 0.44 17.06 9.16
N LEU A 48 0.96 16.15 8.31
CA LEU A 48 1.39 16.47 6.96
C LEU A 48 0.18 16.45 6.02
N SER A 49 0.00 17.53 5.27
CA SER A 49 -0.97 17.62 4.19
C SER A 49 -0.45 16.90 2.94
N CYS A 50 -1.29 16.08 2.30
CA CYS A 50 -0.90 15.30 1.13
C CYS A 50 -1.89 15.51 -0.03
N LEU A 51 -1.37 15.85 -1.21
CA LEU A 51 -2.12 15.86 -2.47
C LEU A 51 -1.78 14.62 -3.29
N VAL A 52 -2.79 13.90 -3.77
CA VAL A 52 -2.62 12.72 -4.63
C VAL A 52 -3.15 13.03 -6.02
N VAL A 53 -2.25 13.15 -6.99
CA VAL A 53 -2.58 13.41 -8.40
C VAL A 53 -2.63 12.08 -9.14
N GLY A 54 -3.81 11.66 -9.59
CA GLY A 54 -4.03 10.35 -10.18
C GLY A 54 -5.13 10.32 -11.24
N LYS A 55 -5.37 9.14 -11.82
CA LYS A 55 -6.51 8.95 -12.74
C LYS A 55 -7.70 8.53 -11.91
N ALA A 56 -8.75 9.34 -11.85
CA ALA A 56 -10.01 8.99 -11.19
C ALA A 56 -10.51 7.60 -11.61
N LYS A 57 -10.14 6.58 -10.85
CA LYS A 57 -10.66 5.22 -10.96
C LYS A 57 -11.44 4.99 -9.69
N LYS A 58 -12.75 5.06 -9.81
CA LYS A 58 -13.63 4.55 -8.77
C LYS A 58 -13.41 3.06 -8.73
N LEU A 59 -12.74 2.55 -7.70
CA LEU A 59 -12.64 1.11 -7.52
C LEU A 59 -14.05 0.56 -7.35
N SER A 60 -14.36 -0.50 -8.10
CA SER A 60 -15.64 -1.20 -7.98
C SER A 60 -15.82 -1.70 -6.55
N SER A 61 -17.05 -1.63 -6.05
CA SER A 61 -17.41 -2.21 -4.75
C SER A 61 -17.01 -3.68 -4.71
N LEU A 62 -16.60 -4.16 -3.53
CA LEU A 62 -16.41 -5.59 -3.29
C LEU A 62 -17.73 -6.36 -3.13
N ASP A 63 -18.88 -5.68 -3.23
CA ASP A 63 -20.20 -6.31 -3.16
C ASP A 63 -20.40 -7.32 -4.30
N GLY A 64 -20.67 -8.58 -3.94
CA GLY A 64 -20.82 -9.67 -4.89
C GLY A 64 -19.51 -10.19 -5.50
N PHE A 65 -18.35 -9.81 -4.95
CA PHE A 65 -17.04 -10.28 -5.38
C PHE A 65 -16.89 -11.79 -5.14
N ASP A 66 -16.81 -12.57 -6.22
CA ASP A 66 -16.60 -14.02 -6.21
C ASP A 66 -15.20 -14.35 -6.70
N PHE A 67 -14.32 -14.68 -5.76
CA PHE A 67 -12.92 -15.04 -5.99
C PHE A 67 -12.74 -16.16 -7.03
N CYS A 68 -13.71 -17.08 -7.12
CA CYS A 68 -13.63 -18.23 -8.01
C CYS A 68 -14.08 -17.91 -9.45
N LYS A 69 -14.79 -16.81 -9.67
CA LYS A 69 -15.32 -16.41 -10.99
C LYS A 69 -14.54 -15.28 -11.65
N THR A 70 -13.74 -14.55 -10.89
CA THR A 70 -12.98 -13.41 -11.40
C THR A 70 -11.63 -13.85 -11.99
N LYS A 71 -11.42 -13.64 -13.29
CA LYS A 71 -10.10 -13.73 -13.96
C LYS A 71 -9.23 -12.53 -13.59
N ASN A 72 -8.97 -12.35 -12.30
CA ASN A 72 -8.29 -11.17 -11.81
C ASN A 72 -6.77 -11.33 -11.83
N ARG A 73 -6.10 -10.19 -12.01
CA ARG A 73 -4.66 -10.07 -11.81
C ARG A 73 -4.35 -10.33 -10.33
N THR A 74 -3.23 -10.99 -10.08
CA THR A 74 -2.74 -11.29 -8.74
C THR A 74 -1.37 -10.67 -8.52
N PHE A 75 -1.04 -10.43 -7.26
CA PHE A 75 0.28 -10.04 -6.80
C PHE A 75 0.88 -11.10 -5.89
N THR A 76 2.17 -11.32 -6.06
CA THR A 76 2.98 -12.08 -5.10
C THR A 76 3.54 -11.12 -4.07
N ILE A 77 3.08 -11.25 -2.83
CA ILE A 77 3.48 -10.43 -1.68
C ILE A 77 4.58 -11.15 -0.91
N SER A 78 5.77 -10.56 -0.87
CA SER A 78 6.88 -11.05 -0.04
C SER A 78 6.58 -10.88 1.45
N GLN A 79 7.35 -11.56 2.30
CA GLN A 79 7.24 -11.40 3.75
C GLN A 79 7.47 -9.96 4.23
N SER A 80 8.35 -9.20 3.56
CA SER A 80 8.62 -7.79 3.87
C SER A 80 7.43 -6.89 3.53
N SER A 81 6.83 -7.07 2.35
CA SER A 81 5.63 -6.34 1.94
C SER A 81 4.44 -6.69 2.83
N LYS A 82 4.28 -7.97 3.20
CA LYS A 82 3.28 -8.42 4.17
C LYS A 82 3.44 -7.71 5.51
N SER A 83 4.67 -7.66 6.04
CA SER A 83 4.98 -6.95 7.29
C SER A 83 4.67 -5.46 7.22
N PHE A 84 4.90 -4.82 6.07
CA PHE A 84 4.52 -3.42 5.86
C PHE A 84 2.99 -3.24 5.84
N LEU A 85 2.26 -4.11 5.12
CA LEU A 85 0.79 -4.09 5.07
C LEU A 85 0.14 -4.35 6.45
N GLU A 86 0.77 -5.18 7.29
CA GLU A 86 0.37 -5.37 8.68
C GLU A 86 0.54 -4.08 9.49
N LYS A 87 1.69 -3.42 9.34
CA LYS A 87 1.98 -2.16 10.04
C LYS A 87 1.01 -1.05 9.69
N ILE A 88 0.50 -0.98 8.46
CA ILE A 88 -0.49 0.03 8.07
C ILE A 88 -1.95 -0.43 8.26
N GLY A 89 -2.17 -1.60 8.89
CA GLY A 89 -3.50 -2.11 9.23
C GLY A 89 -4.32 -2.67 8.07
N VAL A 90 -3.69 -2.96 6.93
CA VAL A 90 -4.37 -3.40 5.70
C VAL A 90 -4.36 -4.92 5.56
N TRP A 91 -3.29 -5.60 6.00
CA TRP A 91 -3.07 -7.02 5.75
C TRP A 91 -4.23 -7.91 6.19
N ASN A 92 -4.76 -7.73 7.40
CA ASN A 92 -5.82 -8.59 7.93
C ASN A 92 -7.12 -8.52 7.09
N LYS A 93 -7.44 -7.33 6.56
CA LYS A 93 -8.61 -7.13 5.70
C LYS A 93 -8.45 -7.91 4.40
N VAL A 94 -7.29 -7.75 3.76
CA VAL A 94 -6.93 -8.44 2.51
C VAL A 94 -6.90 -9.95 2.73
N ALA A 95 -6.21 -10.41 3.77
CA ALA A 95 -6.00 -11.83 4.00
C ALA A 95 -7.29 -12.60 4.30
N SER A 96 -8.31 -11.93 4.84
CA SER A 96 -9.63 -12.51 5.09
C SER A 96 -10.43 -12.80 3.81
N LEU A 97 -10.12 -12.10 2.71
CA LEU A 97 -10.83 -12.20 1.43
C LEU A 97 -9.99 -12.86 0.33
N SER A 98 -8.67 -12.70 0.38
CA SER A 98 -7.74 -13.18 -0.63
C SER A 98 -6.36 -13.42 -0.04
N CYS A 99 -6.01 -14.69 0.18
CA CYS A 99 -4.67 -15.07 0.60
C CYS A 99 -4.38 -16.53 0.28
N LEU A 100 -3.39 -16.77 -0.57
CA LEU A 100 -2.86 -18.10 -0.84
C LEU A 100 -1.39 -18.14 -0.39
N PRO A 101 -1.07 -18.78 0.75
CA PRO A 101 0.30 -18.92 1.21
C PRO A 101 1.10 -19.88 0.31
N VAL A 102 2.32 -19.48 -0.04
CA VAL A 102 3.23 -20.28 -0.87
C VAL A 102 4.34 -20.84 0.01
N HIS A 103 4.32 -22.15 0.23
CA HIS A 103 5.33 -22.85 1.05
C HIS A 103 6.47 -23.47 0.23
N PHE A 104 6.29 -23.60 -1.08
CA PHE A 104 7.22 -24.29 -1.97
C PHE A 104 7.42 -23.45 -3.24
N MET A 105 8.67 -23.20 -3.59
CA MET A 105 9.05 -22.53 -4.83
C MET A 105 10.03 -23.41 -5.60
N ASN A 106 9.68 -23.72 -6.84
CA ASN A 106 10.52 -24.45 -7.77
C ASN A 106 10.97 -23.50 -8.88
N ILE A 107 12.27 -23.44 -9.11
CA ILE A 107 12.88 -22.66 -10.19
C ILE A 107 13.63 -23.67 -11.06
N TRP A 108 13.42 -23.61 -12.37
CA TRP A 108 14.10 -24.47 -13.32
C TRP A 108 14.45 -23.71 -14.59
N ASP A 109 15.44 -24.20 -15.32
CA ASP A 109 15.74 -23.77 -16.67
C ASP A 109 15.48 -24.90 -17.69
N SER A 110 15.62 -24.58 -18.97
CA SER A 110 15.44 -25.54 -20.07
C SER A 110 16.62 -26.50 -20.26
N PHE A 111 17.76 -26.25 -19.62
CA PHE A 111 18.99 -27.02 -19.74
C PHE A 111 19.19 -28.02 -18.58
N GLY A 112 18.21 -28.12 -17.67
CA GLY A 112 18.18 -29.08 -16.58
C GLY A 112 18.62 -28.53 -15.22
N GLY A 113 18.94 -27.23 -15.14
CA GLY A 113 19.15 -26.55 -13.87
C GLY A 113 17.87 -26.49 -13.05
N LYS A 114 17.96 -26.80 -11.75
CA LYS A 114 16.82 -26.79 -10.82
C LYS A 114 17.24 -26.30 -9.44
N LEU A 115 16.44 -25.41 -8.87
CA LEU A 115 16.58 -24.89 -7.51
C LEU A 115 15.23 -24.95 -6.80
N GLN A 116 15.23 -25.36 -5.54
CA GLN A 116 14.01 -25.51 -4.74
C GLN A 116 14.15 -24.79 -3.40
N PHE A 117 13.12 -24.04 -3.04
CA PHE A 117 12.98 -23.44 -1.72
C PHE A 117 11.71 -23.97 -1.06
N ALA A 118 11.78 -24.32 0.23
CA ALA A 118 10.65 -24.84 0.97
C ALA A 118 10.73 -24.45 2.45
N ASP A 119 9.61 -24.02 3.01
CA ASP A 119 9.44 -23.85 4.45
C ASP A 119 8.01 -24.26 4.82
N LYS A 120 7.89 -25.22 5.74
CA LYS A 120 6.60 -25.78 6.18
C LYS A 120 5.89 -24.92 7.22
N LEU A 121 6.63 -24.10 7.95
CA LEU A 121 6.11 -23.29 9.05
C LEU A 121 5.79 -21.88 8.59
N THR A 122 6.70 -21.27 7.84
CA THR A 122 6.55 -19.89 7.36
C THR A 122 6.35 -19.90 5.85
N PRO A 123 5.24 -19.32 5.32
CA PRO A 123 5.10 -19.12 3.89
C PRO A 123 6.25 -18.27 3.33
N LEU A 124 6.81 -18.66 2.18
CA LEU A 124 7.84 -17.91 1.47
C LEU A 124 7.29 -16.59 0.92
N CYS A 125 6.03 -16.60 0.49
CA CYS A 125 5.27 -15.45 0.04
C CYS A 125 3.76 -15.76 0.07
N TYR A 126 2.95 -14.79 -0.35
CA TYR A 126 1.51 -14.92 -0.45
C TYR A 126 1.04 -14.44 -1.82
N ILE A 127 0.11 -15.17 -2.43
CA ILE A 127 -0.58 -14.71 -3.65
C ILE A 127 -1.89 -14.06 -3.22
N VAL A 128 -2.11 -12.84 -3.69
CA VAL A 128 -3.24 -11.99 -3.33
C VAL A 128 -3.86 -11.40 -4.60
N ASP A 129 -5.16 -11.21 -4.62
CA ASP A 129 -5.88 -10.55 -5.71
C ASP A 129 -5.62 -9.03 -5.72
N GLU A 130 -5.28 -8.50 -6.90
CA GLU A 130 -4.98 -7.08 -7.09
C GLU A 130 -6.15 -6.17 -6.70
N HIS A 131 -7.39 -6.57 -7.00
CA HIS A 131 -8.57 -5.77 -6.76
C HIS A 131 -8.85 -5.65 -5.26
N VAL A 132 -8.78 -6.76 -4.51
CA VAL A 132 -8.93 -6.75 -3.05
C VAL A 132 -7.86 -5.90 -2.37
N LEU A 133 -6.60 -6.07 -2.78
CA LEU A 133 -5.50 -5.30 -2.21
C LEU A 133 -5.62 -3.80 -2.52
N SER A 134 -5.91 -3.47 -3.78
CA SER A 134 -6.08 -2.07 -4.20
C SER A 134 -7.27 -1.40 -3.51
N HIS A 135 -8.37 -2.14 -3.31
CA HIS A 135 -9.56 -1.63 -2.62
C HIS A 135 -9.25 -1.19 -1.19
N HIS A 136 -8.56 -2.04 -0.43
CA HIS A 136 -8.23 -1.70 0.96
C HIS A 136 -7.12 -0.67 1.10
N LEU A 137 -6.29 -0.46 0.08
CA LEU A 137 -5.30 0.63 0.06
C LEU A 137 -5.90 1.96 -0.40
N ASP A 138 -6.97 1.93 -1.20
CA ASP A 138 -7.68 3.12 -1.66
C ASP A 138 -8.77 3.59 -0.69
N ASP A 139 -9.16 2.74 0.29
CA ASP A 139 -10.09 3.11 1.36
C ASP A 139 -9.50 4.22 2.26
N LYS A 140 -9.85 5.46 1.92
CA LYS A 140 -9.39 6.69 2.56
C LYS A 140 -10.44 7.32 3.47
N SER A 141 -11.51 6.59 3.78
CA SER A 141 -12.68 7.07 4.54
C SER A 141 -12.35 7.65 5.94
N GLY A 142 -11.15 7.35 6.47
CA GLY A 142 -10.67 7.86 7.75
C GLY A 142 -9.65 9.01 7.69
N PHE A 143 -9.33 9.56 6.51
CA PHE A 143 -8.21 10.49 6.37
C PHE A 143 -8.65 11.93 6.10
N THR A 144 -8.34 12.84 7.01
CA THR A 144 -8.74 14.25 6.94
C THR A 144 -7.69 15.16 6.30
N ASN A 145 -6.47 14.68 6.12
CA ASN A 145 -5.29 15.43 5.65
C ASN A 145 -4.87 15.08 4.21
N ILE A 146 -5.70 14.32 3.47
CA ILE A 146 -5.43 13.86 2.10
C ILE A 146 -6.45 14.48 1.13
N THR A 147 -5.94 15.10 0.08
CA THR A 147 -6.73 15.66 -1.02
C THR A 147 -6.37 14.96 -2.34
N HIS A 148 -7.34 14.86 -3.25
CA HIS A 148 -7.24 14.24 -4.57
C HIS A 148 -7.47 15.25 -5.70
#